data_AF-A0AA35WZ46-F1
#
_entry.id   AF-A0AA35WZ46-F1
#
_cell.length_a   1.000
_cell.length_b   1.000
_cell.length_c   1.000
_cell.angle_alpha   90.00
_cell.angle_beta   90.00
_cell.angle_gamma   90.00
#
_symmetry.space_group_name_H-M   'P 1'
#
loop_
_entity.id
_entity.type
_entity.pdbx_description
1 polymer ?
#
loop_
_entity_poly.entity_id
_entity_poly.type
_entity_poly.pdbx_seq_one_letter_code
_entity_poly.pdbx_strand_id
1 'polypeptide(L)'
;MRAAILGARRDMDSLGGMIESVTTGLPVGLGEPVFGSLESDISSGVFSIPSVKGVEFGSGFAGSESTGSQNNDTFVLRDGAVQTRTNNAGGILGGISIGMPLTLRVAFKPASSIPREQPTVDIKSGKDAVLSVKGRHDPCVVPRAPPVVDSVVALVLADHALLGGFIGPVL
;
A
#
# COMPACT_ATOMS: atom_id res chain seq x y z
N MET A 1 -6.43 -17.87 2.65
CA MET A 1 -7.27 -16.68 2.91
C MET A 1 -8.74 -17.02 3.24
N ARG A 2 -9.55 -17.58 2.32
CA ARG A 2 -11.01 -17.80 2.53
C ARG A 2 -11.37 -18.52 3.84
N ALA A 3 -10.66 -19.60 4.18
CA ALA A 3 -10.92 -20.37 5.40
C ALA A 3 -10.73 -19.53 6.68
N ALA A 4 -9.69 -18.68 6.73
CA ALA A 4 -9.43 -17.79 7.85
C ALA A 4 -10.54 -16.73 8.01
N ILE A 5 -10.98 -16.12 6.89
CA ILE A 5 -12.07 -15.14 6.89
C ILE A 5 -13.38 -15.77 7.39
N LEU A 6 -13.70 -16.97 6.93
CA LEU A 6 -14.88 -17.70 7.40
C LEU A 6 -14.75 -18.12 8.88
N GLY A 7 -13.54 -18.40 9.34
CA GLY A 7 -13.23 -18.63 10.75
C GLY A 7 -13.54 -17.42 11.61
N ALA A 8 -12.89 -16.28 11.33
CA ALA A 8 -13.13 -15.04 12.05
C ALA A 8 -14.61 -14.63 12.06
N ARG A 9 -15.33 -14.83 10.94
CA ARG A 9 -16.77 -14.60 10.90
C ARG A 9 -17.55 -15.48 11.88
N ARG A 10 -17.23 -16.77 11.99
CA ARG A 10 -17.87 -17.67 12.98
C ARG A 10 -17.54 -17.25 14.40
N ASP A 11 -16.32 -16.77 14.62
CA ASP A 11 -15.83 -16.33 15.94
C ASP A 11 -16.28 -14.90 16.30
N MET A 12 -17.12 -14.28 15.46
CA MET A 12 -17.60 -12.89 15.61
C MET A 12 -16.45 -11.87 15.69
N ASP A 13 -15.35 -12.17 15.02
CA ASP A 13 -14.11 -11.39 15.01
C ASP A 13 -13.77 -10.90 13.59
N SER A 14 -12.68 -10.17 13.45
CA SER A 14 -12.19 -9.67 12.16
C SER A 14 -10.70 -9.91 11.95
N LEU A 15 -10.28 -9.86 10.69
CA LEU A 15 -8.90 -10.03 10.27
C LEU A 15 -8.43 -8.84 9.44
N GLY A 16 -7.18 -8.48 9.65
CA GLY A 16 -6.43 -7.61 8.75
C GLY A 16 -5.78 -8.42 7.62
N GLY A 17 -4.74 -7.87 7.04
CA GLY A 17 -3.90 -8.54 6.07
C GLY A 17 -3.09 -7.55 5.26
N MET A 18 -2.44 -8.05 4.23
CA MET A 18 -1.59 -7.27 3.35
C MET A 18 -1.99 -7.52 1.90
N ILE A 19 -1.91 -6.49 1.07
CA ILE A 19 -2.01 -6.62 -0.38
C ILE A 19 -0.73 -6.12 -1.02
N GLU A 20 -0.47 -6.59 -2.22
CA GLU A 20 0.58 -6.07 -3.11
C GLU A 20 -0.10 -5.40 -4.30
N SER A 21 0.36 -4.19 -4.63
CA SER A 21 -0.02 -3.49 -5.86
C SER A 21 1.22 -3.36 -6.74
N VAL A 22 1.04 -3.65 -8.03
CA VAL A 22 2.10 -3.65 -9.04
C VAL A 22 1.67 -2.78 -10.20
N THR A 23 2.42 -1.72 -10.47
CA THR A 23 2.23 -0.88 -11.65
C THR A 23 3.35 -1.10 -12.65
N THR A 24 2.98 -1.46 -13.88
CA THR A 24 3.92 -1.76 -14.96
C THR A 24 3.88 -0.70 -16.04
N GLY A 25 4.98 -0.52 -16.78
CA GLY A 25 5.03 0.42 -17.90
C GLY A 25 5.11 1.89 -17.48
N LEU A 26 5.56 2.17 -16.25
CA LEU A 26 5.90 3.54 -15.86
C LEU A 26 7.05 4.05 -16.75
N PRO A 27 6.99 5.32 -17.20
CA PRO A 27 8.15 5.94 -17.82
C PRO A 27 9.30 6.05 -16.81
N VAL A 28 10.53 6.09 -17.28
CA VAL A 28 11.69 6.46 -16.47
C VAL A 28 11.62 7.97 -16.18
N GLY A 29 11.92 8.38 -14.95
CA GLY A 29 12.00 9.81 -14.62
C GLY A 29 10.72 10.44 -14.07
N LEU A 30 9.71 9.65 -13.71
CA LEU A 30 8.51 10.13 -13.01
C LEU A 30 8.82 10.32 -11.52
N GLY A 31 8.33 11.39 -10.91
CA GLY A 31 8.62 11.72 -9.51
C GLY A 31 9.72 12.77 -9.35
N GLU A 32 9.95 13.15 -8.10
CA GLU A 32 10.93 14.18 -7.73
C GLU A 32 11.78 13.73 -6.54
N PRO A 33 13.01 14.24 -6.38
CA PRO A 33 13.76 14.01 -5.15
C PRO A 33 13.13 14.72 -3.95
N VAL A 34 13.30 14.16 -2.76
CA VAL A 34 13.09 14.77 -1.41
C VAL A 34 11.67 15.29 -1.11
N PHE A 35 11.13 16.25 -1.86
CA PHE A 35 9.88 16.97 -1.54
C PHE A 35 8.67 16.52 -2.36
N GLY A 36 8.87 15.80 -3.46
CA GLY A 36 7.82 15.21 -4.31
C GLY A 36 8.16 13.78 -4.72
N SER A 37 8.70 13.00 -3.77
CA SER A 37 9.12 11.63 -4.06
C SER A 37 7.91 10.72 -4.27
N LEU A 38 8.00 9.81 -5.25
CA LEU A 38 6.92 8.84 -5.50
C LEU A 38 6.60 8.05 -4.23
N GLU A 39 7.60 7.58 -3.47
CA GLU A 39 7.33 6.85 -2.23
C GLU A 39 6.58 7.74 -1.23
N SER A 40 6.95 9.00 -1.07
CA SER A 40 6.31 9.94 -0.13
C SER A 40 4.83 10.15 -0.47
N ASP A 41 4.54 10.51 -1.72
CA ASP A 41 3.19 10.89 -2.13
C ASP A 41 2.26 9.68 -2.21
N ILE A 42 2.77 8.55 -2.71
CA ILE A 42 2.03 7.29 -2.69
C ILE A 42 1.75 6.88 -1.24
N SER A 43 2.74 6.96 -0.35
CA SER A 43 2.55 6.64 1.07
C SER A 43 1.47 7.52 1.70
N SER A 44 1.50 8.83 1.46
CA SER A 44 0.50 9.77 1.96
C SER A 44 -0.91 9.41 1.50
N GLY A 45 -1.10 9.15 0.21
CA GLY A 45 -2.37 8.71 -0.35
C GLY A 45 -2.82 7.36 0.24
N VAL A 46 -1.92 6.39 0.32
CA VAL A 46 -2.20 5.04 0.83
C VAL A 46 -2.58 5.08 2.31
N PHE A 47 -1.91 5.88 3.14
CA PHE A 47 -2.27 6.05 4.55
C PHE A 47 -3.62 6.76 4.76
N SER A 48 -4.15 7.43 3.74
CA SER A 48 -5.50 8.00 3.77
C SER A 48 -6.60 6.93 3.59
N ILE A 49 -6.25 5.71 3.16
CA ILE A 49 -7.19 4.60 3.06
C ILE A 49 -7.51 4.07 4.47
N PRO A 50 -8.80 3.97 4.85
CA PRO A 50 -9.18 3.47 6.16
C PRO A 50 -8.58 2.09 6.46
N SER A 51 -8.15 1.92 7.72
CA SER A 51 -7.51 0.70 8.24
C SER A 51 -6.07 0.44 7.79
N VAL A 52 -5.50 1.24 6.89
CA VAL A 52 -4.05 1.13 6.58
C VAL A 52 -3.21 1.49 7.80
N LYS A 53 -2.15 0.71 8.03
CA LYS A 53 -1.17 0.92 9.10
C LYS A 53 0.29 0.72 8.68
N GLY A 54 0.55 0.36 7.43
CA GLY A 54 1.90 0.27 6.91
C GLY A 54 1.89 0.24 5.39
N VAL A 55 2.95 0.75 4.80
CA VAL A 55 3.28 0.66 3.38
C VAL A 55 4.77 0.38 3.26
N GLU A 56 5.14 -0.44 2.29
CA GLU A 56 6.53 -0.73 1.96
C GLU A 56 6.68 -0.89 0.45
N PHE A 57 7.85 -0.54 -0.10
CA PHE A 57 8.13 -0.57 -1.53
C PHE A 57 9.21 -1.61 -1.82
N GLY A 58 9.05 -2.36 -2.90
CA GLY A 58 9.99 -3.41 -3.32
C GLY A 58 10.22 -4.46 -2.24
N SER A 59 11.50 -4.65 -1.89
CA SER A 59 11.95 -5.52 -0.79
C SER A 59 11.41 -5.09 0.58
N GLY A 60 11.11 -3.80 0.75
CA GLY A 60 10.47 -3.25 1.93
C GLY A 60 11.25 -3.51 3.22
N PHE A 61 10.53 -3.90 4.28
CA PHE A 61 11.14 -4.21 5.57
C PHE A 61 12.14 -5.37 5.48
N ALA A 62 11.92 -6.36 4.60
CA ALA A 62 12.89 -7.46 4.43
C ALA A 62 14.24 -6.97 3.85
N GLY A 63 14.23 -5.90 3.05
CA GLY A 63 15.45 -5.27 2.56
C GLY A 63 16.30 -4.65 3.68
N SER A 64 15.68 -4.26 4.80
CA SER A 64 16.40 -3.70 5.96
C SER A 64 17.26 -4.73 6.71
N GLU A 65 17.00 -6.02 6.48
CA GLU A 65 17.75 -7.14 7.06
C GLU A 65 18.89 -7.62 6.14
N SER A 66 19.05 -7.02 4.96
CA SER A 66 20.00 -7.44 3.92
C SER A 66 21.24 -6.53 3.85
N THR A 67 22.39 -7.07 3.41
CA THR A 67 23.55 -6.22 3.11
C THR A 67 23.33 -5.47 1.79
N GLY A 68 23.98 -4.32 1.62
CA GLY A 68 23.87 -3.55 0.37
C GLY A 68 24.24 -4.36 -0.89
N SER A 69 25.22 -5.26 -0.81
CA SER A 69 25.59 -6.16 -1.90
C SER A 69 24.50 -7.16 -2.29
N GLN A 70 23.59 -7.50 -1.37
CA GLN A 70 22.45 -8.39 -1.59
C GLN A 70 21.22 -7.62 -2.06
N ASN A 71 21.02 -6.41 -1.54
CA ASN A 71 19.81 -5.62 -1.81
C ASN A 71 19.93 -4.76 -3.08
N ASN A 72 21.15 -4.40 -3.51
CA ASN A 72 21.32 -3.54 -4.68
C ASN A 72 20.81 -4.19 -5.97
N ASP A 73 20.01 -3.43 -6.72
CA ASP A 73 19.55 -3.81 -8.04
C ASP A 73 20.61 -3.49 -9.09
N THR A 74 21.34 -4.51 -9.54
CA THR A 74 22.39 -4.34 -10.56
C THR A 74 21.81 -4.08 -11.95
N PHE A 75 22.28 -3.02 -12.60
CA PHE A 75 21.88 -2.66 -13.95
C PHE A 75 22.47 -3.61 -15.00
N VAL A 76 21.67 -3.91 -16.02
CA VAL A 76 22.01 -4.75 -17.17
C VAL A 76 21.41 -4.19 -18.45
N LEU A 77 22.04 -4.48 -19.58
CA LEU A 77 21.47 -4.23 -20.89
C LEU A 77 20.68 -5.48 -21.32
N ARG A 78 19.38 -5.34 -21.59
CA ARG A 78 18.52 -6.39 -22.17
C ARG A 78 17.72 -5.79 -23.31
N ASP A 79 17.76 -6.45 -24.47
CA ASP A 79 17.01 -6.03 -25.67
C ASP A 79 17.23 -4.56 -26.06
N GLY A 80 18.46 -4.06 -25.83
CA GLY A 80 18.82 -2.66 -26.11
C GLY A 80 18.37 -1.63 -25.07
N ALA A 81 17.68 -2.04 -24.00
CA ALA A 81 17.24 -1.18 -22.91
C ALA A 81 18.03 -1.46 -21.61
N VAL A 82 18.24 -0.40 -20.81
CA VAL A 82 18.78 -0.53 -19.45
C VAL A 82 17.67 -1.03 -18.53
N GLN A 83 17.92 -2.13 -17.83
CA GLN A 83 17.04 -2.74 -16.84
C GLN A 83 17.84 -3.15 -15.60
N THR A 84 17.18 -3.63 -14.55
CA THR A 84 17.86 -4.23 -13.39
C THR A 84 17.67 -5.75 -13.35
N ARG A 85 18.63 -6.49 -12.75
CA ARG A 85 18.52 -7.95 -12.59
C ARG A 85 17.43 -8.36 -11.60
N THR A 86 17.23 -7.54 -10.59
CA THR A 86 16.27 -7.70 -9.48
C THR A 86 15.47 -6.39 -9.35
N ASN A 87 14.44 -6.37 -8.51
CA ASN A 87 13.63 -5.17 -8.28
C ASN A 87 13.41 -4.95 -6.77
N ASN A 88 14.48 -5.02 -5.99
CA ASN A 88 14.46 -4.80 -4.54
C ASN A 88 14.09 -3.35 -4.18
N ALA A 89 14.39 -2.39 -5.07
CA ALA A 89 13.97 -1.00 -4.98
C ALA A 89 12.49 -0.79 -5.30
N GLY A 90 11.84 -1.78 -5.91
CA GLY A 90 10.42 -1.73 -6.23
C GLY A 90 10.05 -0.66 -7.25
N GLY A 91 10.91 -0.44 -8.25
CA GLY A 91 10.66 0.49 -9.36
C GLY A 91 10.99 1.95 -9.08
N ILE A 92 11.45 2.29 -7.87
CA ILE A 92 11.78 3.67 -7.48
C ILE A 92 13.20 3.74 -6.92
N LEU A 93 14.00 4.71 -7.36
CA LEU A 93 15.28 5.06 -6.74
C LEU A 93 15.36 6.56 -6.54
N GLY A 94 15.64 6.98 -5.31
CA GLY A 94 15.78 8.41 -4.98
C GLY A 94 14.52 9.23 -5.22
N GLY A 95 13.33 8.63 -5.10
CA GLY A 95 12.06 9.29 -5.38
C GLY A 95 11.56 9.21 -6.81
N ILE A 96 12.34 8.61 -7.71
CA ILE A 96 12.11 8.65 -9.16
C ILE A 96 11.93 7.25 -9.73
N SER A 97 10.97 7.08 -10.64
CA SER A 97 10.75 5.82 -11.34
C SER A 97 11.93 5.46 -12.24
N ILE A 98 12.31 4.18 -12.21
CA ILE A 98 13.45 3.65 -13.00
C ILE A 98 13.02 2.78 -14.19
N GLY A 99 11.72 2.77 -14.52
CA GLY A 99 11.14 1.97 -15.61
C GLY A 99 10.93 0.49 -15.28
N MET A 100 11.44 0.02 -14.13
CA MET A 100 11.08 -1.27 -13.55
C MET A 100 9.66 -1.20 -12.94
N PRO A 101 8.96 -2.34 -12.76
CA PRO A 101 7.65 -2.36 -12.13
C PRO A 101 7.67 -1.66 -10.76
N LEU A 102 6.76 -0.71 -10.57
CA LEU A 102 6.49 -0.13 -9.26
C LEU A 102 5.79 -1.19 -8.41
N THR A 103 6.38 -1.58 -7.29
CA THR A 103 5.80 -2.60 -6.41
C THR A 103 5.70 -2.07 -5.00
N LEU A 104 4.51 -2.13 -4.41
CA LEU A 104 4.30 -1.78 -3.01
C LEU A 104 3.39 -2.80 -2.32
N ARG A 105 3.61 -2.97 -1.01
CA ARG A 105 2.72 -3.74 -0.14
C ARG A 105 2.07 -2.82 0.88
N VAL A 106 0.77 -3.03 1.13
CA VAL A 106 -0.04 -2.21 2.03
C VAL A 106 -0.65 -3.08 3.11
N ALA A 107 -0.37 -2.75 4.37
CA ALA A 107 -0.85 -3.47 5.54
C ALA A 107 -2.14 -2.84 6.10
N PHE A 108 -3.18 -3.66 6.22
CA PHE A 108 -4.47 -3.30 6.78
C PHE A 108 -4.65 -3.96 8.15
N LYS A 109 -5.01 -3.16 9.15
CA LYS A 109 -5.42 -3.68 10.47
C LYS A 109 -6.82 -4.31 10.39
N PRO A 110 -7.18 -5.20 11.33
CA PRO A 110 -8.54 -5.70 11.47
C PRO A 110 -9.58 -4.57 11.67
N ALA A 111 -10.79 -4.78 11.16
CA ALA A 111 -11.91 -3.87 11.40
C ALA A 111 -12.33 -3.92 12.88
N SER A 112 -12.41 -2.77 13.54
CA SER A 112 -12.68 -2.71 14.99
C SER A 112 -14.17 -2.90 15.33
N SER A 113 -15.06 -2.68 14.36
CA SER A 113 -16.50 -2.85 14.49
C SER A 113 -16.90 -4.31 14.37
N ILE A 114 -16.81 -5.04 15.49
CA ILE A 114 -17.14 -6.47 15.56
C ILE A 114 -18.30 -6.75 16.53
N PRO A 115 -19.06 -7.85 16.33
CA PRO A 115 -20.13 -8.22 17.24
C PRO A 115 -19.65 -8.70 18.61
N ARG A 116 -18.40 -9.16 18.72
CA ARG A 116 -17.80 -9.55 20.00
C ARG A 116 -17.75 -8.37 20.97
N GLU A 117 -18.22 -8.60 22.18
CA GLU A 117 -18.24 -7.60 23.25
C GLU A 117 -16.83 -7.13 23.61
N GLN A 118 -16.67 -5.82 23.76
CA GLN A 118 -15.41 -5.17 24.11
C GLN A 118 -15.64 -4.11 25.20
N PRO A 119 -14.73 -4.00 26.18
CA PRO A 119 -14.77 -2.92 27.16
C PRO A 119 -14.52 -1.57 26.48
N THR A 120 -15.23 -0.55 26.92
CA THR A 120 -15.10 0.84 26.47
C THR A 120 -15.59 1.80 27.56
N VAL A 121 -15.73 3.08 27.24
CA VAL A 121 -16.28 4.11 28.13
C VAL A 121 -17.48 4.77 27.46
N ASP A 122 -18.58 4.95 28.20
CA ASP A 122 -19.68 5.82 27.79
C ASP A 122 -19.36 7.27 28.18
N ILE A 123 -19.12 8.10 27.16
CA ILE A 123 -18.73 9.51 27.32
C ILE A 123 -19.82 10.33 28.02
N LYS A 124 -21.11 9.97 27.91
CA LYS A 124 -22.20 10.71 28.56
C LYS A 124 -22.28 10.44 30.05
N SER A 125 -22.11 9.18 30.45
CA SER A 125 -22.20 8.76 31.85
C SER A 125 -20.85 8.85 32.59
N GLY A 126 -19.74 8.90 31.86
CA GLY A 126 -18.38 8.92 32.42
C GLY A 126 -17.96 7.60 33.06
N LYS A 127 -18.57 6.48 32.65
CA LYS A 127 -18.38 5.16 33.26
C LYS A 127 -17.94 4.12 32.24
N ASP A 128 -17.27 3.08 32.74
CA ASP A 128 -16.98 1.88 31.97
C ASP A 128 -18.27 1.26 31.42
N ALA A 129 -18.20 0.80 30.19
CA ALA A 129 -19.31 0.18 29.47
C ALA A 129 -18.79 -0.97 28.61
N VAL A 130 -19.72 -1.77 28.08
CA VAL A 130 -19.43 -2.83 27.11
C VAL A 130 -20.09 -2.45 25.80
N LEU A 131 -19.32 -2.50 24.71
CA LEU A 131 -19.79 -2.23 23.35
C LEU A 131 -19.76 -3.51 22.52
N SER A 132 -20.85 -3.75 21.80
CA SER A 132 -20.95 -4.77 20.76
C SER A 132 -21.55 -4.10 19.52
N VAL A 133 -20.84 -4.15 18.40
CA VAL A 133 -21.32 -3.54 17.15
C VAL A 133 -22.06 -4.59 16.34
N LYS A 134 -23.39 -4.45 16.30
CA LYS A 134 -24.27 -5.35 15.54
C LYS A 134 -24.45 -4.85 14.09
N GLY A 135 -24.81 -5.76 13.19
CA GLY A 135 -25.08 -5.44 11.78
C GLY A 135 -24.19 -6.19 10.80
N ARG A 136 -24.26 -5.80 9.52
CA ARG A 136 -23.48 -6.42 8.45
C ARG A 136 -22.12 -5.74 8.34
N HIS A 137 -21.14 -6.28 9.06
CA HIS A 137 -19.74 -5.83 8.99
C HIS A 137 -18.89 -6.87 8.26
N ASP A 138 -17.87 -6.39 7.56
CA ASP A 138 -16.96 -7.28 6.85
C ASP A 138 -15.98 -7.92 7.86
N PRO A 139 -15.86 -9.25 7.92
CA PRO A 139 -14.88 -9.92 8.77
C PRO A 139 -13.44 -9.71 8.28
N CYS A 140 -13.26 -9.17 7.06
CA CYS A 140 -11.97 -8.78 6.52
C CYS A 140 -12.17 -7.77 5.38
N VAL A 141 -11.50 -6.62 5.46
CA VAL A 141 -11.61 -5.55 4.45
C VAL A 141 -10.71 -5.79 3.23
N VAL A 142 -9.68 -6.63 3.40
CA VAL A 142 -8.60 -6.86 2.41
C VAL A 142 -9.12 -7.31 1.04
N PRO A 143 -10.12 -8.19 0.88
CA PRO A 143 -10.60 -8.58 -0.45
C PRO A 143 -11.16 -7.43 -1.30
N ARG A 144 -11.55 -6.31 -0.69
CA ARG A 144 -12.08 -5.13 -1.39
C ARG A 144 -11.07 -3.98 -1.49
N ALA A 145 -9.91 -4.12 -0.84
CA ALA A 145 -8.87 -3.10 -0.83
C ALA A 145 -8.13 -2.91 -2.17
N PRO A 146 -7.89 -3.95 -3.02
CA PRO A 146 -7.12 -3.78 -4.25
C PRO A 146 -7.57 -2.63 -5.15
N PRO A 147 -8.86 -2.52 -5.55
CA PRO A 147 -9.26 -1.40 -6.42
C PRO A 147 -9.08 -0.03 -5.76
N VAL A 148 -9.15 0.06 -4.43
CA VAL A 148 -8.94 1.32 -3.70
C VAL A 148 -7.47 1.71 -3.70
N VAL A 149 -6.57 0.76 -3.39
CA VAL A 149 -5.12 1.00 -3.41
C VAL A 149 -4.66 1.34 -4.83
N ASP A 150 -5.08 0.57 -5.83
CA ASP A 150 -4.71 0.81 -7.22
C ASP A 150 -5.21 2.19 -7.69
N SER A 151 -6.41 2.62 -7.28
CA SER A 151 -6.93 3.96 -7.61
C SER A 151 -6.09 5.06 -6.99
N VAL A 152 -5.70 4.93 -5.72
CA VAL A 152 -4.86 5.92 -5.03
C VAL A 152 -3.48 6.00 -5.69
N VAL A 153 -2.86 4.86 -5.99
CA VAL A 153 -1.57 4.81 -6.68
C VAL A 153 -1.70 5.47 -8.06
N ALA A 154 -2.73 5.12 -8.84
CA ALA A 154 -2.95 5.69 -10.16
C ALA A 154 -3.16 7.21 -10.14
N LEU A 155 -3.89 7.74 -9.14
CA LEU A 155 -4.09 9.18 -8.98
C LEU A 155 -2.77 9.90 -8.70
N VAL A 156 -1.97 9.39 -7.76
CA VAL A 156 -0.65 9.98 -7.47
C VAL A 156 0.27 9.94 -8.70
N LEU A 157 0.30 8.80 -9.40
CA LEU A 157 1.09 8.68 -10.62
C LEU A 157 0.61 9.62 -11.73
N ALA A 158 -0.70 9.84 -11.85
CA ALA A 158 -1.27 10.78 -12.81
C ALA A 158 -0.89 12.23 -12.49
N ASP A 159 -0.92 12.63 -11.21
CA ASP A 159 -0.49 13.96 -10.77
C ASP A 159 0.99 14.19 -11.12
N HIS A 160 1.86 13.23 -10.79
CA HIS A 160 3.26 13.27 -11.18
C HIS A 160 3.47 13.30 -12.70
N ALA A 161 2.64 12.58 -13.45
CA ALA A 161 2.75 12.52 -14.90
C ALA A 161 2.30 13.83 -15.57
N LEU A 162 1.31 14.52 -15.00
CA LEU A 162 0.89 15.85 -15.42
C LEU A 162 1.97 16.89 -15.09
N LEU A 163 2.51 16.87 -13.86
CA LEU A 163 3.58 17.78 -13.44
C LEU A 163 4.86 17.61 -14.26
N GLY A 164 5.25 16.36 -14.54
CA GLY A 164 6.42 16.03 -15.35
C GLY A 164 6.22 16.16 -16.86
N GLY A 165 5.03 16.51 -17.34
CA GLY A 165 4.72 16.66 -18.77
C GLY A 165 4.66 15.33 -19.55
N PHE A 166 4.56 14.19 -18.86
CA PHE A 166 4.35 12.87 -19.47
C PHE A 166 2.92 12.71 -20.00
N ILE A 167 1.95 13.38 -19.37
CA ILE A 167 0.58 13.56 -19.89
C ILE A 167 0.47 15.00 -20.39
N GLY A 168 0.32 15.16 -21.70
CA GLY A 168 0.16 16.47 -22.32
C GLY A 168 -1.16 17.15 -21.92
N PRO A 169 -1.21 18.49 -21.90
CA PRO A 169 -2.46 19.21 -21.71
C PRO A 169 -3.42 18.86 -22.86
N VAL A 170 -4.67 18.59 -22.53
CA VAL A 170 -5.74 18.52 -23.52
C VAL A 170 -6.12 19.96 -23.87
N LEU A 171 -5.45 20.51 -24.90
CA LEU A 171 -5.82 21.78 -25.51
C LEU A 171 -6.91 21.58 -26.58
#